data_AF-A0A496WAM6-F1
#
_entry.id   AF-A0A496WAM6-F1
#
_cell.length_a   1.000
_cell.length_b   1.000
_cell.length_c   1.000
_cell.angle_alpha   90.00
_cell.angle_beta   90.00
_cell.angle_gamma   90.00
#
_symmetry.space_group_name_H-M   'P 1'
#
loop_
_entity.id
_entity.type
_entity.pdbx_description
1 polymer ?
#
loop_
_entity_poly.entity_id
_entity_poly.type
_entity_poly.pdbx_seq_one_letter_code
_entity_poly.pdbx_strand_id
1 'polypeptide(L)'
;MLVMISWIILQPGKAVASETVKDDPDGIIDQVEKDVEFRYKASLTGVNDQSLLENLQSASQLVTLEARPPPSLVALERRARNDIERLQKVLR
;
A
#
# COMPACT_ATOMS: atom_id res chain seq x y z
N MET A 1 -11.93 -34.22 12.97
CA MET A 1 -11.53 -33.64 11.67
C MET A 1 -10.55 -32.52 11.98
N LEU A 2 -9.24 -32.76 11.78
CA LEU A 2 -8.14 -31.95 12.33
C LEU A 2 -7.56 -31.08 11.21
N VAL A 3 -7.57 -29.75 11.37
CA VAL A 3 -6.98 -28.81 10.40
C VAL A 3 -5.62 -28.35 10.95
N MET A 4 -4.54 -28.82 10.32
CA MET A 4 -3.16 -28.41 10.57
C MET A 4 -2.90 -27.08 9.89
N ILE A 5 -2.74 -26.01 10.67
CA ILE A 5 -2.25 -24.71 10.17
C ILE A 5 -0.72 -24.75 10.24
N SER A 6 -0.10 -25.03 9.10
CA SER A 6 1.35 -25.07 8.91
C SER A 6 1.94 -23.67 9.05
N TRP A 7 2.83 -23.50 10.02
CA TRP A 7 3.69 -22.32 10.16
C TRP A 7 4.81 -22.40 9.13
N ILE A 8 4.79 -21.52 8.12
CA ILE A 8 5.92 -21.34 7.20
C ILE A 8 6.91 -20.38 7.85
N ILE A 9 8.09 -20.94 8.11
CA ILE A 9 9.30 -20.29 8.61
C ILE A 9 9.82 -19.34 7.52
N LEU A 10 9.83 -18.04 7.83
CA LEU A 10 10.49 -17.00 7.05
C LEU A 10 11.98 -16.98 7.43
N GLN A 11 12.86 -17.34 6.48
CA GLN A 11 14.30 -17.35 6.67
C GLN A 11 14.85 -15.93 6.96
N PRO A 12 15.81 -15.76 7.88
CA PRO A 12 16.56 -14.50 8.01
C PRO A 12 17.54 -14.37 6.84
N GLY A 13 17.35 -13.32 6.04
CA GLY A 13 18.25 -12.93 4.95
C GLY A 13 19.66 -12.63 5.47
N LYS A 14 20.64 -13.12 4.72
CA LYS A 14 22.07 -13.09 5.01
C LYS A 14 22.60 -11.66 5.21
N ALA A 15 23.53 -11.53 6.16
CA ALA A 15 24.32 -10.34 6.43
C ALA A 15 24.98 -9.77 5.15
N VAL A 16 24.76 -8.49 4.89
CA VAL A 16 25.55 -7.69 3.95
C VAL A 16 26.51 -6.86 4.79
N ALA A 17 27.79 -6.98 4.45
CA ALA A 17 28.93 -6.43 5.15
C ALA A 17 28.84 -4.90 5.33
N SER A 18 29.22 -4.45 6.52
CA SER A 18 29.46 -3.05 6.84
C SER A 18 30.72 -2.56 6.14
N GLU A 19 30.57 -1.81 5.06
CA GLU A 19 31.62 -0.99 4.49
C GLU A 19 31.47 0.43 5.02
N THR A 20 32.56 0.97 5.55
CA THR A 20 32.67 2.21 6.31
C THR A 20 32.24 3.43 5.48
N VAL A 21 31.09 4.01 5.80
CA VAL A 21 30.66 5.32 5.30
C VAL A 21 31.25 6.41 6.21
N LYS A 22 32.05 7.29 5.61
CA LYS A 22 32.58 8.50 6.26
C LYS A 22 31.43 9.41 6.69
N ASP A 23 31.55 9.96 7.89
CA ASP A 23 30.64 10.92 8.49
C ASP A 23 30.58 12.23 7.66
N ASP A 24 29.57 12.35 6.80
CA ASP A 24 29.07 13.63 6.29
C ASP A 24 27.76 13.97 7.03
N PRO A 25 27.74 14.93 7.98
CA PRO A 25 26.63 15.11 8.91
C PRO A 25 25.37 15.78 8.32
N ASP A 26 25.43 16.33 7.10
CA ASP A 26 24.40 17.24 6.60
C ASP A 26 23.59 16.70 5.39
N GLY A 27 23.79 15.43 4.98
CA GLY A 27 23.23 14.90 3.73
C GLY A 27 22.22 13.74 3.84
N ILE A 28 21.91 13.24 5.04
CA ILE A 28 21.35 11.87 5.19
C ILE A 28 19.83 11.77 4.98
N ILE A 29 19.06 12.87 4.99
CA ILE A 29 17.59 12.76 5.09
C ILE A 29 16.86 12.67 3.71
N ASP A 30 17.54 12.95 2.59
CA ASP A 30 16.83 13.12 1.29
C ASP A 30 16.98 11.93 0.32
N GLN A 31 17.84 10.95 0.62
CA GLN A 31 18.20 9.89 -0.36
C GLN A 31 17.56 8.52 -0.13
N VAL A 32 16.70 8.37 0.87
CA VAL A 32 15.94 7.10 1.09
C VAL A 32 14.63 7.07 0.27
N GLU A 33 14.23 8.18 -0.34
CA GLU A 33 12.89 8.33 -0.96
C GLU A 33 12.78 7.86 -2.42
N LYS A 34 13.89 7.39 -3.03
CA LYS A 34 13.88 6.85 -4.40
C LYS A 34 13.95 5.32 -4.36
N ASP A 35 12.88 4.68 -4.82
CA ASP A 35 12.81 3.25 -5.21
C ASP A 35 12.43 2.20 -4.13
N VAL A 36 11.70 2.57 -3.08
CA VAL A 36 10.86 1.57 -2.39
C VAL A 36 9.53 1.46 -3.13
N GLU A 37 9.35 0.41 -3.95
CA GLU A 37 8.06 0.09 -4.58
C GLU A 37 7.03 -0.24 -3.48
N PHE A 38 6.29 0.77 -3.03
CA PHE A 38 5.32 0.61 -1.95
C PHE A 38 4.04 -0.05 -2.47
N ARG A 39 3.90 -1.35 -2.24
CA ARG A 39 2.69 -2.10 -2.61
C ARG A 39 1.60 -1.90 -1.56
N TYR A 40 0.37 -1.79 -2.01
CA TYR A 40 -0.81 -1.75 -1.14
C TYR A 40 -1.93 -2.62 -1.69
N LYS A 41 -2.87 -2.99 -0.83
CA LYS A 41 -4.12 -3.66 -1.21
C LYS A 41 -5.32 -2.85 -0.72
N ALA A 42 -6.28 -2.59 -1.60
CA ALA A 42 -7.53 -1.94 -1.23
C ALA A 42 -8.69 -2.93 -1.31
N SER A 43 -9.56 -2.91 -0.30
CA SER A 43 -10.78 -3.73 -0.24
C SER A 43 -11.93 -2.93 0.34
N LEU A 44 -13.10 -3.02 -0.27
CA LEU A 44 -14.35 -2.48 0.27
C LEU A 44 -15.10 -3.60 0.99
N THR A 45 -15.53 -3.34 2.23
CA THR A 45 -16.25 -4.30 3.07
C THR A 45 -17.56 -3.68 3.58
N GLY A 46 -18.49 -4.52 4.04
CA GLY A 46 -19.77 -4.06 4.60
C GLY A 46 -20.83 -3.66 3.58
N VAL A 47 -20.63 -3.96 2.29
CA VAL A 47 -21.61 -3.73 1.22
C VAL A 47 -22.22 -5.06 0.81
N ASN A 48 -23.52 -5.25 1.06
CA ASN A 48 -24.23 -6.49 0.73
C ASN A 48 -24.83 -6.49 -0.68
N ASP A 49 -25.06 -5.31 -1.25
CA ASP A 49 -25.55 -5.17 -2.62
C ASP A 49 -24.39 -5.27 -3.59
N GLN A 50 -24.38 -6.33 -4.40
CA GLN A 50 -23.31 -6.62 -5.36
C GLN A 50 -23.16 -5.54 -6.42
N SER A 51 -24.28 -5.03 -6.95
CA SER A 51 -24.28 -3.97 -7.97
C SER A 51 -23.72 -2.67 -7.39
N LEU A 52 -24.07 -2.35 -6.14
CA LEU A 52 -23.50 -1.20 -5.44
C LEU A 52 -22.00 -1.38 -5.18
N LEU A 53 -21.58 -2.57 -4.77
CA LEU A 53 -20.18 -2.89 -4.54
C LEU A 53 -19.35 -2.68 -5.82
N GLU A 54 -19.84 -3.16 -6.97
CA GLU A 54 -19.18 -2.98 -8.26
C GLU A 54 -19.06 -1.51 -8.67
N ASN A 55 -20.11 -0.72 -8.42
CA ASN A 55 -20.09 0.72 -8.66
C ASN A 55 -19.05 1.43 -7.78
N LEU A 56 -18.98 1.07 -6.49
CA LEU A 56 -18.01 1.64 -5.55
C LEU A 56 -16.57 1.23 -5.89
N GLN A 57 -16.34 -0.03 -6.27
CA GLN A 57 -15.03 -0.52 -6.70
C GLN A 57 -14.55 0.21 -7.96
N SER A 58 -15.45 0.41 -8.92
CA SER A 58 -15.15 1.12 -10.17
C SER A 58 -14.88 2.62 -9.96
N ALA A 59 -15.53 3.23 -8.96
CA ALA A 59 -15.30 4.63 -8.61
C ALA A 59 -14.03 4.85 -7.76
N SER A 60 -13.58 3.82 -7.03
CA SER A 60 -12.38 3.88 -6.21
C SER A 60 -11.11 3.93 -7.07
N GLN A 61 -10.39 5.02 -6.92
CA GLN A 61 -9.04 5.20 -7.46
C GLN A 61 -8.02 4.31 -6.73
N LEU A 62 -8.23 4.00 -5.45
CA LEU A 62 -7.36 3.07 -4.72
C LEU A 62 -7.44 1.66 -5.30
N VAL A 63 -8.64 1.17 -5.62
CA VAL A 63 -8.84 -0.14 -6.26
C VAL A 63 -8.33 -0.11 -7.70
N THR A 64 -8.74 0.89 -8.49
CA THR A 64 -8.43 0.96 -9.93
C THR A 64 -6.93 1.09 -10.22
N LEU A 65 -6.18 1.80 -9.35
CA LEU A 65 -4.75 2.08 -9.55
C LEU A 65 -3.85 1.26 -8.64
N GLU A 66 -4.31 0.13 -8.12
CA GLU A 66 -3.51 -0.75 -7.26
C GLU A 66 -2.19 -1.20 -7.93
N ALA A 67 -2.23 -1.48 -9.24
CA ALA A 67 -1.05 -1.84 -10.03
C ALA A 67 -0.11 -0.65 -10.34
N ARG A 68 -0.48 0.58 -9.93
CA ARG A 68 0.30 1.82 -10.13
C ARG A 68 0.37 2.58 -8.80
N PRO A 69 1.19 2.08 -7.87
CA PRO A 69 1.33 2.72 -6.57
C PRO A 69 1.89 4.14 -6.71
N PRO A 70 1.47 5.06 -5.83
CA PRO A 70 2.03 6.39 -5.78
C PRO A 70 3.51 6.37 -5.30
N PRO A 71 4.29 7.43 -5.57
CA PRO A 71 5.72 7.45 -5.28
C PRO A 71 6.05 7.55 -3.77
N SER A 72 5.08 7.83 -2.91
CA SER A 72 5.29 7.96 -1.47
C SER A 72 4.02 7.66 -0.66
N LEU A 73 4.21 7.40 0.64
CA LEU A 73 3.11 7.22 1.60
C LEU A 73 2.19 8.45 1.65
N VAL A 74 2.76 9.65 1.65
CA VAL A 74 1.99 10.92 1.65
C VAL A 74 1.09 11.02 0.41
N ALA A 75 1.57 10.56 -0.75
CA ALA A 75 0.77 10.52 -1.96
C ALA A 75 -0.33 9.43 -1.90
N LEU A 76 -0.10 8.31 -1.19
CA LEU A 76 -1.13 7.31 -0.91
C LEU A 76 -2.22 7.84 0.02
N GLU A 77 -1.85 8.54 1.10
CA GLU A 77 -2.79 9.17 2.03
C GLU A 77 -3.68 10.20 1.33
N ARG A 78 -3.08 11.04 0.48
CA ARG A 78 -3.83 11.97 -0.37
C ARG A 78 -4.80 11.25 -1.29
N ARG A 79 -4.35 10.16 -1.92
CA ARG A 79 -5.21 9.33 -2.78
C ARG A 79 -6.38 8.76 -1.97
N ALA A 80 -6.14 8.24 -0.77
CA ALA A 80 -7.17 7.69 0.11
C ALA A 80 -8.20 8.75 0.53
N ARG A 81 -7.76 9.97 0.86
CA ARG A 81 -8.64 11.08 1.19
C ARG A 81 -9.56 11.45 0.01
N ASN A 82 -8.99 11.57 -1.18
CA ASN A 82 -9.75 11.88 -2.39
C ASN A 82 -10.70 10.73 -2.77
N ASP A 83 -10.34 9.48 -2.43
CA ASP A 83 -11.16 8.31 -2.69
C ASP A 83 -12.49 8.35 -1.94
N ILE A 84 -12.47 8.82 -0.69
CA ILE A 84 -13.69 9.00 0.12
C ILE A 84 -14.68 9.91 -0.59
N GLU A 85 -14.21 11.04 -1.15
CA GLU A 85 -15.08 11.96 -1.89
C GLU A 85 -15.68 11.32 -3.15
N ARG A 86 -14.93 10.45 -3.84
CA ARG A 86 -15.42 9.70 -5.00
C ARG A 86 -16.49 8.69 -4.61
N LEU A 87 -16.24 7.92 -3.55
CA LEU A 87 -17.20 6.94 -3.03
C LEU A 87 -18.50 7.62 -2.55
N GLN A 88 -18.38 8.75 -1.86
CA GLN A 88 -19.56 9.53 -1.44
C GLN A 88 -20.41 10.02 -2.62
N LYS A 89 -19.81 10.31 -3.78
CA LYS A 89 -20.59 10.69 -4.98
C LYS A 89 -21.41 9.53 -5.55
N VAL A 90 -20.95 8.30 -5.41
CA VAL A 90 -21.69 7.10 -5.82
C VAL A 90 -22.85 6.80 -4.86
N LEU A 91 -22.67 7.11 -3.57
CA LEU A 91 -23.67 6.86 -2.53
C LEU A 91 -24.78 7.92 -2.43
N ARG A 92 -24.65 9.03 -3.16
CA ARG A 92 -25.60 10.15 -3.13
C ARG A 92 -26.76 9.95 -4.09
#